data_AF-A0A438VDR2-F1
#
_entry.id   AF-A0A438VDR2-F1
#
_cell.length_a   1.000
_cell.length_b   1.000
_cell.length_c   1.000
_cell.angle_alpha   90.00
_cell.angle_beta   90.00
_cell.angle_gamma   90.00
#
_symmetry.space_group_name_H-M   'P 1'
#
loop_
_entity.id
_entity.type
_entity.pdbx_description
1 polymer ?
#
loop_
_entity_poly.entity_id
_entity_poly.type
_entity_poly.pdbx_seq_one_letter_code
_entity_poly.pdbx_strand_id
1 'polypeptide(L)' 'VGVQKMVRADKGSAGVMFSIDTETGFKDAVFITSAWGLGENVVGGTINPDEFYVFKPTLEQNKRPIIKRQLG' A
#
# COMPACT_ATOMS: atom_id res chain seq x y z
N VAL A 1 -15.70 -2.65 -21.69
CA VAL A 1 -15.65 -3.62 -20.56
C VAL A 1 -14.28 -4.25 -20.55
N GLY A 2 -13.54 -4.15 -19.44
CA GLY A 2 -12.28 -4.85 -19.27
C GLY A 2 -12.54 -6.24 -18.67
N VAL A 3 -11.88 -7.27 -19.20
CA VAL A 3 -11.91 -8.62 -18.63
C VAL A 3 -10.49 -8.95 -18.18
N GLN A 4 -10.32 -9.25 -16.90
CA GLN A 4 -9.03 -9.58 -16.30
C GLN A 4 -9.14 -10.91 -15.56
N LYS A 5 -8.04 -11.66 -15.53
CA LYS A 5 -7.94 -12.89 -14.75
C LYS A 5 -7.88 -12.55 -13.26
N MET A 6 -8.71 -13.21 -12.45
CA MET A 6 -8.68 -13.04 -10.99
C MET A 6 -7.36 -13.51 -10.38
N VAL A 7 -6.77 -12.65 -9.56
CA VAL A 7 -5.60 -12.97 -8.73
C VAL A 7 -6.08 -13.62 -7.42
N ARG A 8 -5.30 -14.57 -6.88
CA ARG A 8 -5.65 -15.35 -5.68
C ARG A 8 -5.39 -14.59 -4.36
N ALA A 9 -5.87 -13.36 -4.27
CA ALA A 9 -5.79 -12.56 -3.04
C ALA A 9 -6.70 -13.11 -1.93
N ASP A 10 -7.66 -14.00 -2.26
CA ASP A 10 -8.42 -14.80 -1.29
C ASP A 10 -7.53 -15.65 -0.36
N LYS A 11 -6.31 -15.99 -0.81
CA LYS A 11 -5.30 -16.74 -0.05
C LYS A 11 -4.15 -15.88 0.45
N GLY A 12 -4.25 -14.56 0.29
CA GLY A 12 -3.17 -13.62 0.54
C GLY A 12 -3.70 -12.26 0.94
N SER A 13 -2.95 -11.22 0.61
CA SER A 13 -3.33 -9.84 0.83
C SER A 13 -3.44 -9.08 -0.48
N ALA A 14 -4.15 -7.96 -0.42
CA ALA A 14 -4.24 -6.96 -1.46
C ALA A 14 -4.25 -5.56 -0.81
N GLY A 15 -4.05 -4.53 -1.62
CA GLY A 15 -3.87 -3.18 -1.10
C GLY A 15 -3.73 -2.13 -2.19
N VAL A 16 -3.45 -0.90 -1.77
CA VAL A 16 -3.26 0.26 -2.64
C VAL A 16 -1.90 0.88 -2.35
N MET A 17 -1.27 1.44 -3.38
CA MET A 17 -0.02 2.17 -3.26
C MET A 17 -0.14 3.54 -3.92
N PHE A 18 0.36 4.56 -3.23
CA PHE A 18 0.57 5.90 -3.77
C PHE A 18 2.06 6.21 -3.79
N SER A 19 2.56 6.69 -4.93
CA SER A 19 3.96 7.06 -5.11
C SER A 19 4.31 8.44 -4.54
N ILE A 20 3.43 9.01 -3.73
CA ILE A 20 3.53 10.33 -3.09
C ILE A 20 2.73 10.26 -1.79
N ASP A 21 3.14 11.02 -0.79
CA ASP A 21 2.26 11.26 0.36
C ASP A 21 1.04 12.09 -0.09
N THR A 22 -0.15 11.50 0.02
CA THR A 22 -1.41 12.11 -0.41
C THR A 22 -1.87 13.24 0.51
N GLU A 23 -1.41 13.30 1.76
CA GLU A 23 -1.79 14.35 2.71
C GLU A 23 -0.97 15.63 2.49
N THR A 24 0.34 15.48 2.27
CA THR A 24 1.27 16.63 2.19
C THR A 24 1.78 16.92 0.77
N GLY A 25 1.67 15.96 -0.15
CA GLY A 25 2.31 16.04 -1.47
C GLY A 25 3.82 15.78 -1.45
N PHE A 26 4.37 15.24 -0.36
CA PHE A 26 5.79 14.92 -0.27
C PHE A 26 6.15 13.75 -1.22
N LYS A 27 6.92 14.07 -2.27
CA LYS A 27 7.23 13.16 -3.38
C LYS A 27 8.17 12.03 -3.00
N ASP A 28 8.94 12.15 -1.93
CA ASP A 28 9.94 11.14 -1.55
C ASP A 28 9.38 10.07 -0.60
N ALA A 29 8.09 10.11 -0.33
CA ALA A 29 7.38 9.04 0.36
C ALA A 29 6.56 8.19 -0.63
N VAL A 30 6.52 6.88 -0.38
CA VAL A 30 5.53 5.96 -0.93
C VAL A 30 4.63 5.54 0.22
N PHE A 31 3.33 5.71 0.05
CA PHE A 31 2.32 5.26 1.00
C PHE A 31 1.71 3.95 0.50
N ILE A 32 1.69 2.93 1.35
CA ILE A 32 1.19 1.60 1.01
C ILE A 32 0.18 1.19 2.07
N THR A 33 -1.00 0.78 1.64
CA THR A 33 -2.00 0.12 2.48
C THR A 33 -2.13 -1.35 2.10
N SER A 34 -2.40 -2.23 3.06
CA SER A 34 -2.64 -3.65 2.77
C SER A 34 -3.60 -4.29 3.75
N ALA A 35 -4.41 -5.23 3.27
CA ALA A 35 -5.26 -6.08 4.10
C ALA A 35 -5.38 -7.49 3.51
N TRP A 36 -5.81 -8.44 4.34
CA TRP A 36 -6.10 -9.80 3.89
C TRP A 36 -7.36 -9.84 3.01
N GLY A 37 -7.33 -10.69 1.98
CA GLY A 37 -8.44 -10.87 1.06
C GLY A 37 -8.40 -9.96 -0.17
N LEU A 38 -9.54 -9.79 -0.82
CA LEU A 38 -9.66 -9.02 -2.06
C LEU A 38 -9.48 -7.51 -1.81
N GLY A 39 -8.73 -6.85 -2.70
CA GLY A 39 -8.38 -5.43 -2.58
C GLY A 39 -9.57 -4.47 -2.69
N GLU A 40 -10.72 -4.95 -3.17
CA GLU A 40 -11.96 -4.19 -3.23
C GLU A 40 -12.38 -3.65 -1.86
N ASN A 41 -12.18 -4.43 -0.79
CA ASN A 41 -12.51 -3.99 0.57
C ASN A 41 -11.64 -2.80 1.01
N VAL A 42 -10.36 -2.78 0.60
CA VAL A 42 -9.43 -1.68 0.90
C VAL A 42 -9.84 -0.42 0.13
N VAL A 43 -10.18 -0.55 -1.15
CA VAL A 43 -10.58 0.58 -2.00
C VAL A 43 -11.95 1.13 -1.58
N GLY A 44 -12.87 0.28 -1.14
CA GLY A 44 -14.18 0.67 -0.63
C GLY A 44 -14.15 1.31 0.76
N GLY A 45 -13.01 1.28 1.46
CA GLY A 45 -12.88 1.83 2.82
C GLY A 45 -13.69 1.08 3.88
N THR A 46 -14.06 -0.18 3.63
CA THR A 46 -14.91 -0.97 4.53
C THR A 46 -14.14 -1.63 5.67
N ILE A 47 -12.81 -1.57 5.62
CA ILE A 47 -11.90 -2.16 6.61
C ILE A 47 -10.77 -1.17 6.95
N ASN A 48 -10.15 -1.37 8.11
CA ASN A 48 -8.93 -0.65 8.51
C ASN A 48 -7.70 -1.46 8.04
N PRO A 49 -6.96 -1.02 7.01
CA PRO A 49 -5.80 -1.76 6.51
C PRO A 49 -4.53 -1.47 7.35
N ASP A 50 -3.53 -2.32 7.21
CA ASP A 50 -2.17 -1.99 7.63
C ASP A 50 -1.62 -0.86 6.76
N GLU A 51 -0.84 0.04 7.35
CA GLU A 51 -0.25 1.20 6.70
C GLU A 51 1.28 1.21 6.81
N PHE A 52 1.93 1.55 5.70
CA PHE A 52 3.39 1.67 5.62
C PHE A 52 3.79 2.93 4.87
N TYR A 53 4.81 3.62 5.40
CA TYR A 53 5.51 4.68 4.68
C TYR A 53 6.93 4.23 4.36
N VAL A 54 7.28 4.35 3.08
CA VAL A 54 8.60 4.02 2.55
C VAL A 54 9.27 5.30 2.05
N PHE A 55 10.47 5.59 2.54
CA PHE A 55 11.26 6.73 2.11
C PHE A 55 12.17 6.36 0.94
N LYS A 56 11.92 6.98 -0.22
CA LYS A 56 12.57 6.64 -1.50
C LYS A 56 14.10 6.79 -1.46
N PRO A 57 14.70 7.88 -0.93
CA PRO A 57 16.16 8.02 -0.91
C PRO A 57 16.87 6.90 -0.15
N THR A 58 16.30 6.42 0.96
CA THR A 58 16.87 5.28 1.68
C THR A 58 16.69 3.97 0.93
N LEU A 59 15.59 3.82 0.18
CA LEU A 59 15.36 2.64 -0.66
C LEU A 59 16.39 2.58 -1.81
N GLU A 60 16.61 3.70 -2.49
CA GLU A 60 17.60 3.83 -3.58
C GLU A 60 19.03 3.58 -3.10
N GLN A 61 19.33 3.96 -1.86
CA GLN A 61 20.63 3.69 -1.21
C GLN A 61 20.75 2.27 -0.64
N ASN A 62 19.78 1.36 -0.88
CA ASN A 62 19.72 0.01 -0.31
C ASN A 62 19.80 -0.02 1.24
N LYS A 63 19.26 1.01 1.89
CA LYS A 63 19.13 1.09 3.36
C LYS A 63 17.72 0.69 3.78
N ARG A 64 17.50 0.54 5.08
CA ARG A 64 16.17 0.27 5.66
C ARG A 64 15.22 1.45 5.37
N PRO A 65 14.19 1.29 4.51
CA PRO A 65 13.46 2.43 3.99
C PRO A 65 12.07 2.64 4.63
N ILE A 66 11.60 1.68 5.42
CA ILE A 66 10.31 1.76 6.11
C ILE A 66 10.48 2.69 7.32
N ILE A 67 9.85 3.87 7.24
CA ILE A 67 9.93 4.92 8.27
C ILE A 67 8.70 4.92 9.19
N LYS A 68 7.56 4.39 8.74
CA LYS A 68 6.35 4.19 9.56
C LYS A 68 5.73 2.85 9.21
N ARG A 69 5.26 2.15 10.24
CA ARG A 69 4.44 0.93 10.13
C ARG A 69 3.35 1.00 11.18
N GLN A 70 2.11 0.87 10.77
CA GLN A 70 0.93 0.84 11.63
C GLN A 70 0.06 -0.34 11.20
N LEU A 71 -0.42 -1.13 12.15
CA LEU A 71 -1.29 -2.27 11.86
C LEU A 71 -2.75 -1.87 12.07
N GLY A 72 -3.62 -2.40 11.21
CA GLY A 72 -5.06 -2.14 11.15
C GLY A 72 -5.89 -2.93 12.15
#